data_AF-A0A8C6KXL7-F1
#
_entry.id   AF-A0A8C6KXL7-F1
#
_cell.length_a   1.000
_cell.length_b   1.000
_cell.length_c   1.000
_cell.angle_alpha   90.00
_cell.angle_beta   90.00
_cell.angle_gamma   90.00
#
_symmetry.space_group_name_H-M   'P 1'
#
loop_
_entity.id
_entity.type
_entity.pdbx_description
1 polymer ?
#
loop_
_entity_poly.entity_id
_entity_poly.type
_entity_poly.pdbx_seq_one_letter_code
_entity_poly.pdbx_strand_id
1 'polypeptide(L)'
;MVLLTPSDRTGDGMTDLSISVAVLAAVVFLCEAIRRAAARLLRGVYWVYLLETVSTFQLCCCSHELNLLSVKTQLEPTVSVALTFTITVIHLSTFREATCNPNAALERVYRRRGRGVPAAAVLLALQFGAAVAARHFAASVWSLGLSDMHTQHRNLGFQCFEPLGGTVLEAAAVEFACAFTVQAAAMHVHDLDPKLRVPFFAAVITALVYTGGGVSGAFFNPALAFSIQFPCSGHTQLEYCFVYWLAPVLGMASCILLLEKIIPFTSGKSTTELNGSAAQKQKTQ
;
A
#
# COMPACT_ATOMS: atom_id res chain seq x y z
N MET A 1 -36.38 16.39 -14.38
CA MET A 1 -36.22 14.96 -14.69
C MET A 1 -35.76 14.85 -16.13
N VAL A 2 -34.46 15.04 -16.37
CA VAL A 2 -33.85 14.82 -17.68
C VAL A 2 -33.31 13.40 -17.64
N LEU A 3 -33.97 12.52 -18.39
CA LEU A 3 -33.53 11.15 -18.63
C LEU A 3 -32.25 11.22 -19.47
N LEU A 4 -31.08 11.09 -18.84
CA LEU A 4 -29.84 10.80 -19.54
C LEU A 4 -29.97 9.42 -20.18
N THR A 5 -29.85 9.40 -21.51
CA THR A 5 -29.89 8.17 -22.31
C THR A 5 -28.68 7.27 -21.97
N PRO A 6 -28.77 5.95 -22.17
CA PRO A 6 -27.67 5.01 -21.86
C PRO A 6 -26.39 5.26 -22.66
N SER A 7 -26.44 6.08 -23.73
CA SER A 7 -25.30 6.36 -24.61
C SER A 7 -24.32 7.40 -24.05
N ASP A 8 -24.74 8.26 -23.10
CA ASP A 8 -23.87 9.28 -22.50
C ASP A 8 -22.99 8.74 -21.36
N ARG A 9 -23.38 7.63 -20.71
CA ARG A 9 -22.64 7.09 -19.56
C ARG A 9 -21.29 6.47 -19.91
N THR A 10 -21.09 6.01 -21.14
CA THR A 10 -19.83 5.38 -21.56
C THR A 10 -18.76 6.42 -21.91
N GLY A 11 -19.14 7.58 -22.44
CA GLY A 11 -18.22 8.68 -22.76
C GLY A 11 -17.67 9.39 -21.52
N ASP A 12 -18.50 9.55 -20.50
CA ASP A 12 -18.14 10.22 -19.25
C ASP A 12 -17.13 9.39 -18.44
N GLY A 13 -17.37 8.07 -18.31
CA GLY A 13 -16.47 7.18 -17.58
C GLY A 13 -15.09 6.98 -18.24
N MET A 14 -14.99 7.04 -19.56
CA MET A 14 -13.69 7.03 -20.25
C MET A 14 -12.88 8.32 -20.02
N THR A 15 -13.58 9.44 -19.88
CA THR A 15 -12.96 10.75 -19.63
C THR A 15 -12.42 10.82 -18.21
N ASP A 16 -13.22 10.42 -17.21
CA ASP A 16 -12.79 10.24 -15.82
C ASP A 16 -11.56 9.32 -15.73
N LEU A 17 -11.60 8.14 -16.35
CA LEU A 17 -10.48 7.20 -16.37
C LEU A 17 -9.21 7.83 -16.96
N SER A 18 -9.33 8.54 -18.09
CA SER A 18 -8.19 9.18 -18.75
C SER A 18 -7.56 10.26 -17.88
N ILE A 19 -8.39 11.06 -17.20
CA ILE A 19 -7.94 12.11 -16.28
C ILE A 19 -7.27 11.49 -15.05
N SER A 20 -7.86 10.46 -14.46
CA SER A 20 -7.25 9.74 -13.34
C SER A 20 -5.90 9.12 -13.74
N VAL A 21 -5.80 8.50 -14.92
CA VAL A 21 -4.50 7.99 -15.44
C VAL A 21 -3.48 9.12 -15.60
N ALA A 22 -3.89 10.30 -16.07
CA ALA A 22 -3.01 11.46 -16.16
C ALA A 22 -2.55 11.95 -14.78
N VAL A 23 -3.44 11.98 -13.79
CA VAL A 23 -3.11 12.33 -12.39
C VAL A 23 -2.12 11.31 -11.81
N LEU A 24 -2.39 10.01 -11.97
CA LEU A 24 -1.49 8.93 -11.53
C LEU A 24 -0.10 9.08 -12.16
N ALA A 25 -0.04 9.30 -13.47
CA ALA A 25 1.22 9.52 -14.17
C ALA A 25 1.95 10.76 -13.64
N ALA A 26 1.27 11.88 -13.44
CA ALA A 26 1.85 13.11 -12.92
C ALA A 26 2.47 12.91 -11.52
N VAL A 27 1.76 12.21 -10.62
CA VAL A 27 2.26 11.85 -9.29
C VAL A 27 3.52 10.99 -9.38
N VAL A 28 3.51 9.96 -10.21
CA VAL A 28 4.67 9.06 -10.41
C VAL A 28 5.87 9.83 -10.96
N PHE A 29 5.67 10.69 -11.97
CA PHE A 29 6.74 11.50 -12.55
C PHE A 29 7.30 12.52 -11.56
N LEU A 30 6.45 13.19 -10.79
CA LEU A 30 6.87 14.11 -9.73
C LEU A 30 7.75 13.38 -8.70
N CYS A 31 7.30 12.22 -8.21
CA CYS A 31 8.04 11.43 -7.23
C CYS A 31 9.38 10.93 -7.79
N GLU A 32 9.40 10.45 -9.04
CA GLU A 32 10.65 10.04 -9.69
C GLU A 32 11.60 11.21 -9.91
N ALA A 33 11.11 12.41 -10.27
CA ALA A 33 11.92 13.61 -10.38
C ALA A 33 12.58 13.98 -9.04
N ILE A 34 11.83 13.91 -7.93
CA ILE A 34 12.36 14.14 -6.58
C ILE A 34 13.45 13.12 -6.24
N ARG A 35 13.20 11.81 -6.46
CA ARG A 35 14.20 10.75 -6.22
C ARG A 35 15.47 11.01 -7.01
N ARG A 36 15.36 11.35 -8.30
CA ARG A 36 16.52 11.61 -9.18
C ARG A 36 17.30 12.86 -8.78
N ALA A 37 16.62 13.94 -8.44
CA ALA A 37 17.26 15.17 -8.00
C ALA A 37 18.04 14.95 -6.70
N ALA A 38 17.44 14.22 -5.75
CA ALA A 38 18.04 13.96 -4.45
C ALA A 38 19.12 12.88 -4.46
N ALA A 39 19.15 11.97 -5.46
CA ALA A 39 20.12 10.88 -5.54
C ALA A 39 21.59 11.34 -5.58
N ARG A 40 21.83 12.58 -6.04
CA ARG A 40 23.17 13.18 -6.07
C ARG A 40 23.57 13.84 -4.75
N LEU A 41 22.58 14.20 -3.91
CA LEU A 41 22.76 15.03 -2.73
C LEU A 41 22.68 14.23 -1.42
N LEU A 42 21.79 13.24 -1.36
CA LEU A 42 21.55 12.44 -0.16
C LEU A 42 22.27 11.09 -0.25
N ARG A 43 22.83 10.65 0.89
CA ARG A 43 23.53 9.36 1.02
C ARG A 43 23.14 8.67 2.32
N GLY A 44 23.36 7.35 2.38
CA GLY A 44 23.15 6.54 3.59
C GLY A 44 21.72 6.63 4.12
N VAL A 45 21.57 6.89 5.43
CA VAL A 45 20.26 6.91 6.09
C VAL A 45 19.30 7.98 5.56
N TYR A 46 19.81 9.14 5.15
CA TYR A 46 18.98 10.21 4.59
C TYR A 46 18.40 9.84 3.23
N TRP A 47 19.12 9.05 2.44
CA TRP A 47 18.61 8.50 1.18
C TRP A 47 17.47 7.51 1.44
N VAL A 48 17.61 6.63 2.43
CA VAL A 48 16.53 5.69 2.85
C VAL A 48 15.30 6.46 3.34
N TYR A 49 15.49 7.49 4.15
CA TYR A 49 14.40 8.34 4.65
C TYR A 49 13.64 9.03 3.52
N LEU A 50 14.35 9.62 2.56
CA LEU A 50 13.74 10.20 1.37
C LEU A 50 12.95 9.15 0.58
N LEU A 51 13.55 7.98 0.33
CA LEU A 51 12.89 6.92 -0.43
C LEU A 51 11.58 6.47 0.24
N GLU A 52 11.58 6.28 1.56
CA GLU A 52 10.38 5.93 2.32
C GLU A 52 9.33 7.05 2.27
N THR A 53 9.70 8.31 2.48
CA THR A 53 8.77 9.45 2.38
C THR A 53 8.15 9.59 0.99
N VAL A 54 8.97 9.66 -0.06
CA VAL A 54 8.49 9.92 -1.43
C VAL A 54 7.68 8.75 -1.95
N SER A 55 8.06 7.52 -1.60
CA SER A 55 7.35 6.33 -2.06
C SER A 55 6.04 6.10 -1.30
N THR A 56 5.99 6.38 0.01
CA THR A 56 4.70 6.40 0.74
C THR A 56 3.78 7.51 0.22
N PHE A 57 4.30 8.69 -0.11
CA PHE A 57 3.51 9.77 -0.71
C PHE A 57 2.93 9.34 -2.06
N GLN A 58 3.77 8.76 -2.95
CA GLN A 58 3.34 8.24 -4.25
C GLN A 58 2.24 7.17 -4.09
N LEU A 59 2.47 6.19 -3.20
CA LEU A 59 1.52 5.13 -2.89
C LEU A 59 0.17 5.72 -2.47
N CYS A 60 0.17 6.61 -1.48
CA CYS A 60 -1.04 7.19 -0.93
C CYS A 60 -1.78 8.04 -1.95
N CYS A 61 -1.09 8.90 -2.71
CA CYS A 61 -1.72 9.74 -3.73
C CYS A 61 -2.37 8.90 -4.83
N CYS A 62 -1.67 7.86 -5.30
CA CYS A 62 -2.22 6.98 -6.34
C CYS A 62 -3.42 6.19 -5.81
N SER A 63 -3.35 5.69 -4.58
CA SER A 63 -4.46 4.97 -3.96
C SER A 63 -5.68 5.87 -3.66
N HIS A 64 -5.48 7.15 -3.32
CA HIS A 64 -6.57 8.12 -3.19
C HIS A 64 -7.32 8.27 -4.53
N GLU A 65 -6.60 8.49 -5.62
CA GLU A 65 -7.22 8.66 -6.95
C GLU A 65 -7.92 7.38 -7.43
N LEU A 66 -7.30 6.21 -7.23
CA LEU A 66 -7.89 4.91 -7.61
C LEU A 66 -9.13 4.58 -6.77
N ASN A 67 -9.14 4.94 -5.48
CA ASN A 67 -10.30 4.75 -4.61
C ASN A 67 -11.47 5.63 -5.04
N LEU A 68 -11.20 6.90 -5.39
CA LEU A 68 -12.22 7.78 -5.92
C LEU A 68 -12.80 7.25 -7.25
N LEU A 69 -11.91 6.84 -8.17
CA LEU A 69 -12.28 6.27 -9.47
C LEU A 69 -13.11 4.99 -9.35
N SER A 70 -12.75 4.09 -8.43
CA SER A 70 -13.46 2.82 -8.26
C SER A 70 -14.89 3.02 -7.75
N VAL A 71 -15.10 4.00 -6.87
CA VAL A 71 -16.44 4.26 -6.29
C VAL A 71 -17.33 5.03 -7.25
N LYS A 72 -16.79 5.96 -8.04
CA LYS A 72 -17.59 6.92 -8.81
C LYS A 72 -17.89 6.50 -10.24
N THR A 73 -16.95 5.83 -10.91
CA THR A 73 -17.05 5.59 -12.35
C THR A 73 -17.60 4.21 -12.69
N GLN A 74 -17.88 3.34 -11.69
CA GLN A 74 -18.34 1.96 -11.86
C GLN A 74 -17.63 1.24 -13.02
N LEU A 75 -16.31 1.28 -13.02
CA LEU A 75 -15.49 0.67 -14.07
C LEU A 75 -15.74 -0.84 -14.14
N GLU A 76 -15.64 -1.39 -15.35
CA GLU A 76 -15.66 -2.84 -15.54
C GLU A 76 -14.57 -3.48 -14.64
N PRO A 77 -14.88 -4.58 -13.92
CA PRO A 77 -13.92 -5.23 -13.03
C PRO A 77 -12.57 -5.53 -13.69
N THR A 78 -12.57 -5.92 -14.97
CA THR A 78 -11.36 -6.18 -15.77
C THR A 78 -10.45 -4.95 -15.85
N VAL A 79 -11.04 -3.77 -16.10
CA VAL A 79 -10.30 -2.50 -16.21
C VAL A 79 -9.73 -2.10 -14.86
N SER A 80 -10.52 -2.20 -13.79
CA SER A 80 -10.09 -1.90 -12.41
C SER A 80 -8.93 -2.79 -11.96
N VAL A 81 -9.01 -4.10 -12.25
CA VAL A 81 -7.94 -5.06 -11.94
C VAL A 81 -6.69 -4.77 -12.77
N ALA A 82 -6.83 -4.53 -14.07
CA ALA A 82 -5.70 -4.21 -14.94
C ALA A 82 -5.00 -2.90 -14.52
N LEU A 83 -5.77 -1.89 -14.15
CA LEU A 83 -5.25 -0.61 -13.65
C LEU A 83 -4.53 -0.79 -12.32
N THR A 84 -5.12 -1.52 -11.37
CA THR A 84 -4.54 -1.84 -10.06
C THR A 84 -3.24 -2.66 -10.20
N PHE A 85 -3.22 -3.63 -11.11
CA PHE A 85 -2.00 -4.38 -11.41
C PHE A 85 -0.91 -3.47 -11.97
N THR A 86 -1.25 -2.67 -12.98
CA THR A 86 -0.31 -1.77 -13.66
C THR A 86 0.32 -0.76 -12.69
N ILE A 87 -0.50 -0.07 -11.90
CA ILE A 87 -0.01 0.91 -10.92
C ILE A 87 0.81 0.24 -9.81
N THR A 88 0.45 -0.99 -9.40
CA THR A 88 1.24 -1.75 -8.43
C THR A 88 2.61 -2.15 -9.00
N VAL A 89 2.69 -2.56 -10.27
CA VAL A 89 3.96 -2.80 -10.96
C VAL A 89 4.82 -1.52 -11.00
N ILE A 90 4.20 -0.37 -11.30
CA ILE A 90 4.88 0.93 -11.30
C ILE A 90 5.42 1.28 -9.91
N HIS A 91 4.61 1.12 -8.86
CA HIS A 91 5.05 1.31 -7.47
C HIS A 91 6.26 0.45 -7.14
N LEU A 92 6.16 -0.87 -7.33
CA LEU A 92 7.25 -1.81 -7.01
C LEU A 92 8.52 -1.52 -7.81
N SER A 93 8.40 -1.02 -9.05
CA SER A 93 9.55 -0.66 -9.89
C SER A 93 10.18 0.69 -9.52
N THR A 94 9.39 1.63 -8.98
CA THR A 94 9.84 3.00 -8.66
C THR A 94 10.28 3.18 -7.21
N PHE A 95 9.78 2.36 -6.29
CA PHE A 95 10.05 2.49 -4.84
C PHE A 95 11.48 2.13 -4.45
N ARG A 96 12.23 1.48 -5.35
CA ARG A 96 13.59 0.98 -5.09
C ARG A 96 13.57 0.07 -3.86
N GLU A 97 14.17 0.48 -2.74
CA GLU A 97 14.23 -0.30 -1.49
C GLU A 97 13.23 0.16 -0.43
N ALA A 98 12.38 1.16 -0.75
CA ALA A 98 11.38 1.66 0.19
C ALA A 98 10.28 0.62 0.44
N THR A 99 9.95 0.40 1.71
CA THR A 99 8.86 -0.52 2.09
C THR A 99 7.51 0.15 2.11
N CYS A 100 7.47 1.46 2.40
CA CYS A 100 6.27 2.29 2.44
C CYS A 100 5.21 1.81 3.45
N ASN A 101 5.56 0.88 4.35
CA ASN A 101 4.64 0.20 5.24
C ASN A 101 5.20 0.16 6.68
N PRO A 102 4.48 0.71 7.67
CA PRO A 102 4.82 0.62 9.10
C PRO A 102 5.14 -0.79 9.59
N ASN A 103 4.46 -1.81 9.05
CA ASN A 103 4.69 -3.22 9.41
C ASN A 103 6.15 -3.61 9.14
N ALA A 104 6.73 -3.19 8.02
CA ALA A 104 8.11 -3.50 7.69
C ALA A 104 9.12 -2.82 8.64
N ALA A 105 8.80 -1.62 9.15
CA ALA A 105 9.63 -0.97 10.18
C ALA A 105 9.59 -1.77 11.50
N LEU A 106 8.42 -2.27 11.89
CA LEU A 106 8.25 -3.12 13.07
C LEU A 106 8.95 -4.49 12.88
N GLU A 107 8.85 -5.11 11.71
CA GLU A 107 9.57 -6.33 11.37
C GLU A 107 11.09 -6.13 11.52
N ARG A 108 11.64 -5.03 10.98
CA ARG A 108 13.08 -4.73 11.10
C ARG A 108 13.51 -4.62 12.57
N VAL A 109 12.71 -3.96 13.42
CA VAL A 109 12.99 -3.85 14.86
C VAL A 109 12.95 -5.22 15.53
N TYR A 110 11.92 -6.03 15.22
CA TYR A 110 11.78 -7.39 15.74
C TYR A 110 12.98 -8.26 15.36
N ARG A 111 13.34 -8.32 14.08
CA ARG A 111 14.47 -9.12 13.57
C ARG A 111 15.82 -8.67 14.13
N ARG A 112 15.99 -7.39 14.40
CA ARG A 112 17.20 -6.82 15.02
C ARG A 112 17.18 -6.86 16.55
N ARG A 113 16.24 -7.57 17.16
CA ARG A 113 16.09 -7.71 18.63
C ARG A 113 16.06 -6.35 19.35
N GLY A 114 15.30 -5.41 18.81
CA GLY A 114 15.15 -4.06 19.36
C GLY A 114 16.24 -3.06 18.94
N ARG A 115 17.29 -3.48 18.22
CA ARG A 115 18.31 -2.55 17.72
C ARG A 115 17.75 -1.73 16.55
N GLY A 116 17.83 -0.40 16.66
CA GLY A 116 17.37 0.53 15.61
C GLY A 116 15.97 1.10 15.81
N VAL A 117 15.39 0.97 17.02
CA VAL A 117 14.11 1.63 17.39
C VAL A 117 14.07 3.12 17.04
N PRO A 118 15.11 3.95 17.31
CA PRO A 118 15.07 5.36 16.94
C PRO A 118 14.91 5.57 15.42
N ALA A 119 15.62 4.79 14.60
CA ALA A 119 15.51 4.88 13.15
C ALA A 119 14.13 4.42 12.66
N ALA A 120 13.56 3.37 13.27
CA ALA A 120 12.20 2.92 12.97
C ALA A 120 11.16 3.98 13.35
N ALA A 121 11.30 4.65 14.48
CA ALA A 121 10.42 5.75 14.88
C ALA A 121 10.45 6.92 13.88
N VAL A 122 11.64 7.28 13.39
CA VAL A 122 11.79 8.28 12.33
C VAL A 122 11.10 7.82 11.04
N LEU A 123 11.29 6.57 10.62
CA LEU A 123 10.64 6.03 9.44
C LEU A 123 9.11 6.05 9.56
N LEU A 124 8.56 5.65 10.71
CA LEU A 124 7.12 5.72 10.97
C LEU A 124 6.62 7.16 10.86
N ALA A 125 7.30 8.11 11.50
CA ALA A 125 6.94 9.53 11.43
C ALA A 125 6.96 10.05 9.98
N LEU A 126 7.95 9.65 9.19
CA LEU A 126 8.07 10.03 7.78
C LEU A 126 6.98 9.40 6.90
N GLN A 127 6.64 8.13 7.13
CA GLN A 127 5.56 7.44 6.41
C GLN A 127 4.20 8.07 6.73
N PHE A 128 3.89 8.35 7.99
CA PHE A 128 2.65 9.03 8.37
C PHE A 128 2.62 10.49 7.91
N GLY A 129 3.75 11.19 7.96
CA GLY A 129 3.88 12.54 7.41
C GLY A 129 3.60 12.58 5.90
N ALA A 130 4.14 11.61 5.16
CA ALA A 130 3.86 11.43 3.73
C ALA A 130 2.39 11.09 3.45
N ALA A 131 1.76 10.26 4.30
CA ALA A 131 0.33 9.97 4.23
C ALA A 131 -0.53 11.23 4.42
N VAL A 132 -0.22 12.06 5.42
CA VAL A 132 -0.91 13.35 5.62
C VAL A 132 -0.72 14.27 4.43
N ALA A 133 0.51 14.40 3.93
CA ALA A 133 0.80 15.21 2.75
C ALA A 133 0.01 14.72 1.51
N ALA A 134 -0.12 13.40 1.33
CA ALA A 134 -0.89 12.81 0.25
C ALA A 134 -2.39 13.13 0.33
N ARG A 135 -2.98 13.13 1.54
CA ARG A 135 -4.38 13.57 1.73
C ARG A 135 -4.61 15.00 1.24
N HIS A 136 -3.75 15.92 1.65
CA HIS A 136 -3.85 17.32 1.26
C HIS A 136 -3.61 17.51 -0.24
N PHE A 137 -2.66 16.77 -0.80
CA PHE A 137 -2.40 16.77 -2.24
C PHE A 137 -3.62 16.26 -3.03
N ALA A 138 -4.20 15.13 -2.63
CA ALA A 138 -5.40 14.57 -3.26
C ALA A 138 -6.57 15.56 -3.23
N ALA A 139 -6.88 16.12 -2.05
CA ALA A 139 -7.90 17.16 -1.93
C ALA A 139 -7.64 18.38 -2.82
N SER A 140 -6.37 18.77 -2.96
CA SER A 140 -5.97 19.88 -3.86
C SER A 140 -6.24 19.53 -5.33
N VAL A 141 -5.85 18.33 -5.78
CA VAL A 141 -6.12 17.86 -7.15
C VAL A 141 -7.62 17.80 -7.42
N TRP A 142 -8.40 17.18 -6.53
CA TRP A 142 -9.85 17.08 -6.68
C TRP A 142 -10.54 18.46 -6.67
N SER A 143 -10.00 19.43 -5.93
CA SER A 143 -10.55 20.80 -5.91
C SER A 143 -10.47 21.51 -7.27
N LEU A 144 -9.54 21.09 -8.14
CA LEU A 144 -9.41 21.63 -9.50
C LEU A 144 -10.58 21.24 -10.40
N GLY A 145 -11.35 20.19 -10.05
CA GLY A 145 -12.50 19.75 -10.84
C GLY A 145 -12.11 19.30 -12.25
N LEU A 146 -11.00 18.57 -12.38
CA LEU A 146 -10.47 18.17 -13.69
C LEU A 146 -11.43 17.27 -14.47
N SER A 147 -12.27 16.51 -13.75
CA SER A 147 -13.32 15.64 -14.28
C SER A 147 -14.65 15.82 -13.55
N ASP A 148 -15.71 15.18 -14.04
CA ASP A 148 -17.03 15.19 -13.43
C ASP A 148 -17.01 14.50 -12.06
N MET A 149 -16.27 13.39 -11.94
CA MET A 149 -16.00 12.74 -10.67
C MET A 149 -15.32 13.67 -9.64
N HIS A 150 -14.28 14.41 -10.04
CA HIS A 150 -13.59 15.36 -9.15
C HIS A 150 -14.52 16.50 -8.72
N THR A 151 -15.30 17.03 -9.66
CA THR A 151 -16.28 18.09 -9.38
C THR A 151 -17.36 17.61 -8.41
N GLN A 152 -17.89 16.40 -8.60
CA GLN A 152 -18.86 15.81 -7.70
C GLN A 152 -18.29 15.57 -6.30
N HIS A 153 -17.07 15.04 -6.21
CA HIS A 153 -16.42 14.78 -4.92
C HIS A 153 -16.11 16.08 -4.16
N ARG A 154 -15.69 17.14 -4.87
CA ARG A 154 -15.54 18.50 -4.32
C ARG A 154 -16.86 19.04 -3.77
N ASN A 155 -17.96 18.88 -4.51
CA ASN A 155 -19.28 19.37 -4.09
C ASN A 155 -19.82 18.65 -2.84
N LEU A 156 -19.37 17.41 -2.60
CA LEU A 156 -19.65 16.65 -1.38
C LEU A 156 -18.66 16.95 -0.25
N GLY A 157 -17.79 17.97 -0.40
CA GLY A 157 -16.84 18.37 0.63
C GLY A 157 -15.73 17.36 0.89
N PHE A 158 -15.34 16.56 -0.12
CA PHE A 158 -14.33 15.50 0.00
C PHE A 158 -14.68 14.43 1.04
N GLN A 159 -15.97 14.20 1.30
CA GLN A 159 -16.41 13.14 2.18
C GLN A 159 -15.97 11.77 1.64
N CYS A 160 -15.42 10.96 2.54
CA CYS A 160 -15.13 9.56 2.22
C CYS A 160 -16.40 8.77 1.91
N PHE A 161 -16.21 7.68 1.17
CA PHE A 161 -17.24 6.68 0.92
C PHE A 161 -17.34 5.69 2.07
N GLU A 162 -18.42 4.89 2.08
CA GLU A 162 -18.73 3.91 3.12
C GLU A 162 -17.48 3.11 3.52
N PRO A 163 -16.96 3.28 4.76
CA PRO A 163 -15.59 2.90 5.06
C PRO A 163 -15.38 1.38 5.03
N LEU A 164 -16.37 0.61 5.50
CA LEU A 164 -16.32 -0.85 5.59
C LEU A 164 -17.54 -1.43 4.88
N GLY A 165 -17.34 -2.41 4.01
CA GLY A 165 -18.43 -3.15 3.36
C GLY A 165 -18.95 -4.34 4.18
N GLY A 166 -18.45 -4.52 5.40
CA GLY A 166 -18.83 -5.58 6.33
C GLY A 166 -18.62 -5.17 7.79
N THR A 167 -18.67 -6.14 8.70
CA THR A 167 -18.43 -5.87 10.13
C THR A 167 -16.97 -5.51 10.41
N VAL A 168 -16.72 -4.83 11.54
CA VAL A 168 -15.37 -4.51 12.02
C VAL A 168 -14.49 -5.78 12.13
N LEU A 169 -15.06 -6.90 12.56
CA LEU A 169 -14.33 -8.16 12.68
C LEU A 169 -13.99 -8.78 11.33
N GLU A 170 -14.93 -8.78 10.38
CA GLU A 170 -14.68 -9.25 9.01
C GLU A 170 -13.60 -8.41 8.33
N ALA A 171 -13.68 -7.09 8.46
CA ALA A 171 -12.66 -6.19 7.93
C ALA A 171 -11.29 -6.45 8.56
N ALA A 172 -11.22 -6.62 9.88
CA ALA A 172 -9.96 -6.97 10.57
C ALA A 172 -9.42 -8.33 10.11
N ALA A 173 -10.28 -9.32 9.88
CA ALA A 173 -9.86 -10.64 9.38
C ALA A 173 -9.28 -10.55 7.95
N VAL A 174 -9.90 -9.75 7.08
CA VAL A 174 -9.40 -9.48 5.72
C VAL A 174 -8.05 -8.78 5.77
N GLU A 175 -7.91 -7.72 6.57
CA GLU A 175 -6.66 -6.97 6.73
C GLU A 175 -5.52 -7.83 7.30
N PHE A 176 -5.84 -8.69 8.27
CA PHE A 176 -4.91 -9.69 8.80
C PHE A 176 -4.46 -10.65 7.70
N ALA A 177 -5.39 -11.24 6.94
CA ALA A 177 -5.09 -12.23 5.91
C ALA A 177 -4.30 -11.62 4.74
N CYS A 178 -4.61 -10.39 4.36
CA CYS A 178 -3.87 -9.65 3.35
C CYS A 178 -2.44 -9.37 3.81
N ALA A 179 -2.25 -8.85 5.03
CA ALA A 179 -0.91 -8.58 5.56
C ALA A 179 -0.08 -9.86 5.73
N PHE A 180 -0.71 -10.96 6.18
CA PHE A 180 -0.07 -12.27 6.23
C PHE A 180 0.41 -12.72 4.85
N THR A 181 -0.47 -12.65 3.84
CA THR A 181 -0.15 -13.09 2.46
C THR A 181 0.94 -12.25 1.83
N VAL A 182 0.88 -10.92 1.99
CA VAL A 182 1.93 -10.00 1.52
C VAL A 182 3.26 -10.28 2.21
N GLN A 183 3.26 -10.54 3.52
CA GLN A 183 4.47 -10.92 4.24
C GLN A 183 5.04 -12.26 3.74
N ALA A 184 4.19 -13.25 3.52
CA ALA A 184 4.61 -14.56 2.99
C ALA A 184 5.23 -14.43 1.59
N ALA A 185 4.61 -13.61 0.72
CA ALA A 185 5.15 -13.29 -0.58
C ALA A 185 6.50 -12.57 -0.47
N ALA A 186 6.65 -11.62 0.46
CA ALA A 186 7.87 -10.83 0.62
C ALA A 186 9.05 -11.71 1.09
N MET A 187 8.77 -12.70 1.93
CA MET A 187 9.79 -13.63 2.41
C MET A 187 10.30 -14.58 1.31
N HIS A 188 9.48 -14.91 0.30
CA HIS A 188 9.83 -15.89 -0.74
C HIS A 188 10.09 -15.27 -2.12
N VAL A 189 9.79 -13.98 -2.32
CA VAL A 189 9.95 -13.33 -3.64
C VAL A 189 11.39 -13.39 -4.14
N HIS A 190 12.38 -13.45 -3.24
CA HIS A 190 13.79 -13.55 -3.61
C HIS A 190 14.17 -14.90 -4.22
N ASP A 191 13.39 -15.96 -3.96
CA ASP A 191 13.60 -17.30 -4.54
C ASP A 191 13.14 -17.39 -6.00
N LEU A 192 12.34 -16.41 -6.45
CA LEU A 192 11.91 -16.31 -7.84
C LEU A 192 12.98 -15.67 -8.73
N ASP A 193 12.93 -15.98 -10.02
CA ASP A 193 13.70 -15.28 -11.06
C ASP A 193 13.48 -13.76 -10.91
N PRO A 194 14.57 -12.94 -10.91
CA PRO A 194 14.49 -11.48 -10.83
C PRO A 194 13.44 -10.84 -11.74
N LYS A 195 13.20 -11.38 -12.94
CA LYS A 195 12.21 -10.87 -13.91
C LYS A 195 10.77 -11.09 -13.45
N LEU A 196 10.51 -12.11 -12.62
CA LEU A 196 9.19 -12.48 -12.15
C LEU A 196 8.83 -11.84 -10.81
N ARG A 197 9.80 -11.33 -10.05
CA ARG A 197 9.59 -10.78 -8.70
C ARG A 197 8.52 -9.68 -8.66
N VAL A 198 8.65 -8.67 -9.53
CA VAL A 198 7.71 -7.54 -9.57
C VAL A 198 6.32 -7.98 -10.07
N PRO A 199 6.18 -8.67 -11.23
CA PRO A 199 4.88 -9.16 -11.67
C PRO A 199 4.19 -10.08 -10.66
N PHE A 200 4.92 -10.98 -10.02
CA PHE A 200 4.38 -11.88 -8.99
C PHE A 200 3.83 -11.09 -7.81
N PHE A 201 4.63 -10.19 -7.24
CA PHE A 201 4.22 -9.42 -6.07
C PHE A 201 3.06 -8.48 -6.39
N ALA A 202 3.05 -7.88 -7.58
CA ALA A 202 1.92 -7.08 -8.07
C ALA A 202 0.65 -7.91 -8.25
N ALA A 203 0.75 -9.14 -8.76
CA ALA A 203 -0.38 -10.05 -8.91
C ALA A 203 -0.97 -10.43 -7.55
N VAL A 204 -0.13 -10.72 -6.55
CA VAL A 204 -0.57 -11.00 -5.17
C VAL A 204 -1.34 -9.81 -4.60
N ILE A 205 -0.76 -8.60 -4.63
CA ILE A 205 -1.44 -7.39 -4.14
C ILE A 205 -2.76 -7.16 -4.87
N THR A 206 -2.76 -7.27 -6.20
CA THR A 206 -3.96 -7.04 -7.01
C THR A 206 -5.06 -8.05 -6.68
N ALA A 207 -4.72 -9.32 -6.50
CA ALA A 207 -5.68 -10.35 -6.11
C ALA A 207 -6.28 -10.07 -4.72
N LEU A 208 -5.47 -9.63 -3.77
CA LEU A 208 -5.93 -9.25 -2.43
C LEU A 208 -6.85 -8.02 -2.48
N VAL A 209 -6.49 -6.98 -3.24
CA VAL A 209 -7.34 -5.80 -3.44
C VAL A 209 -8.65 -6.17 -4.12
N TYR A 210 -8.62 -7.03 -5.15
CA TYR A 210 -9.83 -7.47 -5.85
C TYR A 210 -10.78 -8.27 -4.94
N THR A 211 -10.24 -9.15 -4.10
CA THR A 211 -11.04 -10.05 -3.25
C THR A 211 -11.46 -9.44 -1.91
N GLY A 212 -10.59 -8.64 -1.28
CA GLY A 212 -10.82 -8.03 0.02
C GLY A 212 -11.26 -6.56 -0.03
N GLY A 213 -11.09 -5.88 -1.17
CA GLY A 213 -11.34 -4.44 -1.30
C GLY A 213 -12.77 -4.04 -0.97
N GLY A 214 -13.75 -4.88 -1.35
CA GLY A 214 -15.16 -4.63 -1.03
C GLY A 214 -15.51 -4.78 0.45
N VAL A 215 -14.64 -5.35 1.29
CA VAL A 215 -14.90 -5.55 2.73
C VAL A 215 -14.16 -4.52 3.58
N SER A 216 -12.85 -4.36 3.38
CA SER A 216 -12.01 -3.48 4.21
C SER A 216 -11.30 -2.36 3.43
N GLY A 217 -11.43 -2.33 2.10
CA GLY A 217 -10.54 -1.57 1.22
C GLY A 217 -9.22 -2.27 0.91
N ALA A 218 -8.89 -3.38 1.61
CA ALA A 218 -7.68 -4.16 1.48
C ALA A 218 -6.41 -3.29 1.46
N PHE A 219 -6.16 -2.55 2.55
CA PHE A 219 -5.03 -1.64 2.64
C PHE A 219 -3.74 -2.33 3.12
N PHE A 220 -3.86 -3.22 4.12
CA PHE A 220 -2.81 -4.04 4.78
C PHE A 220 -1.51 -3.29 5.10
N ASN A 221 -1.63 -1.97 5.22
CA ASN A 221 -0.57 -1.00 5.39
C ASN A 221 -1.13 0.13 6.28
N PRO A 222 -0.68 0.21 7.55
CA PRO A 222 -1.23 1.19 8.48
C PRO A 222 -1.06 2.66 8.03
N ALA A 223 -0.01 3.00 7.28
CA ALA A 223 0.18 4.37 6.78
C ALA A 223 -0.79 4.71 5.64
N LEU A 224 -1.03 3.75 4.75
CA LEU A 224 -1.99 3.90 3.65
C LEU A 224 -3.43 3.97 4.18
N ALA A 225 -3.80 3.04 5.06
CA ALA A 225 -5.11 3.02 5.69
C ALA A 225 -5.34 4.27 6.54
N PHE A 226 -4.31 4.74 7.26
CA PHE A 226 -4.36 6.05 7.90
C PHE A 226 -4.72 7.09 6.84
N SER A 227 -3.92 7.24 5.79
CA SER A 227 -4.14 8.23 4.72
C SER A 227 -5.59 8.28 4.23
N ILE A 228 -6.18 7.14 3.88
CA ILE A 228 -7.47 7.10 3.20
C ILE A 228 -8.64 7.03 4.18
N GLN A 229 -8.56 6.18 5.20
CA GLN A 229 -9.71 5.76 5.99
C GLN A 229 -9.95 6.58 7.27
N PHE A 230 -8.89 6.98 7.96
CA PHE A 230 -9.02 7.63 9.27
C PHE A 230 -9.75 8.99 9.23
N PRO A 231 -9.75 9.76 8.13
CA PRO A 231 -10.60 10.94 7.97
C PRO A 231 -12.09 10.63 7.83
N CYS A 232 -12.46 9.38 7.54
CA CYS A 232 -13.82 8.98 7.21
C CYS A 232 -14.67 8.80 8.47
N SER A 233 -15.89 9.34 8.47
CA SER A 233 -16.89 9.10 9.51
C SER A 233 -17.49 7.69 9.40
N GLY A 234 -18.08 7.18 10.48
CA GLY A 234 -18.83 5.91 10.49
C GLY A 234 -18.36 4.93 11.56
N HIS A 235 -17.07 4.97 11.91
CA HIS A 235 -16.48 4.18 12.98
C HIS A 235 -15.60 5.05 13.88
N THR A 236 -15.36 4.55 15.09
CA THR A 236 -14.43 5.15 16.03
C THR A 236 -12.98 4.96 15.58
N GLN A 237 -12.10 5.86 16.03
CA GLN A 237 -10.66 5.73 15.76
C GLN A 237 -10.07 4.43 16.33
N LEU A 238 -10.64 3.90 17.42
CA LEU A 238 -10.21 2.63 18.00
C LEU A 238 -10.59 1.43 17.10
N GLU A 239 -11.77 1.44 16.49
CA GLU A 239 -12.16 0.40 15.52
C GLU A 239 -11.24 0.43 14.29
N TYR A 240 -10.91 1.62 13.78
CA TYR A 240 -9.93 1.72 12.69
C TYR A 240 -8.52 1.30 13.11
N CYS A 241 -8.07 1.61 14.32
CA CYS A 241 -6.81 1.08 14.85
C CYS A 241 -6.84 -0.46 14.96
N PHE A 242 -7.96 -1.04 15.39
CA PHE A 242 -8.12 -2.49 15.45
C PHE A 242 -8.00 -3.12 14.05
N VAL A 243 -8.74 -2.60 13.08
CA VAL A 243 -8.79 -3.12 11.70
C VAL A 243 -7.50 -2.87 10.93
N TYR A 244 -6.93 -1.67 10.98
CA TYR A 244 -5.87 -1.25 10.06
C TYR A 244 -4.49 -1.14 10.68
N TRP A 245 -4.37 -1.27 12.00
CA TRP A 245 -3.07 -1.35 12.67
C TRP A 245 -2.87 -2.71 13.31
N LEU A 246 -3.73 -3.09 14.25
CA LEU A 246 -3.54 -4.31 15.02
C LEU A 246 -3.61 -5.55 14.12
N ALA A 247 -4.66 -5.69 13.30
CA ALA A 247 -4.82 -6.83 12.42
C ALA A 247 -3.66 -6.99 11.41
N PRO A 248 -3.22 -5.95 10.66
CA PRO A 248 -2.05 -6.07 9.78
C PRO A 248 -0.75 -6.44 10.50
N VAL A 249 -0.50 -5.85 11.68
CA VAL A 249 0.69 -6.19 12.50
C VAL A 249 0.64 -7.66 12.94
N LEU A 250 -0.53 -8.13 13.39
CA LEU A 250 -0.74 -9.53 13.76
C LEU A 250 -0.62 -10.48 12.58
N GLY A 251 -1.09 -10.09 11.39
CA GLY A 251 -0.98 -10.89 10.16
C GLY A 251 0.49 -11.11 9.76
N MET A 252 1.25 -10.02 9.71
CA MET A 252 2.70 -10.06 9.48
C MET A 252 3.42 -10.91 10.55
N ALA A 253 3.15 -10.66 11.85
CA ALA A 253 3.81 -11.39 12.93
C ALA A 253 3.49 -12.89 12.88
N SER A 254 2.23 -13.25 12.66
CA SER A 254 1.78 -14.64 12.49
C SER A 254 2.49 -15.33 11.34
N CYS A 255 2.66 -14.63 10.21
CA CYS A 255 3.39 -15.15 9.06
C CYS A 255 4.85 -15.49 9.39
N ILE A 256 5.56 -14.55 10.02
CA ILE A 256 6.96 -14.74 10.41
C ILE A 256 7.09 -15.92 11.39
N LEU A 257 6.21 -15.99 12.39
CA LEU A 257 6.22 -17.08 13.37
C LEU A 257 5.94 -18.44 12.70
N LEU A 258 4.95 -18.51 11.82
CA LEU A 258 4.59 -19.75 11.14
C LEU A 258 5.73 -20.26 10.25
N LEU A 259 6.27 -19.39 9.39
CA LEU A 259 7.25 -19.76 8.36
C LEU A 259 8.65 -19.98 8.93
N GLU A 260 9.08 -19.20 9.94
CA GLU A 260 10.46 -19.28 10.44
C GLU A 260 10.61 -20.12 11.71
N LYS A 261 9.54 -20.34 12.46
CA LYS A 261 9.59 -21.08 13.74
C LYS A 261 8.82 -22.38 13.66
N ILE A 262 7.54 -22.32 13.32
CA ILE A 262 6.65 -23.49 13.44
C ILE A 262 6.97 -24.53 12.36
N ILE A 263 6.98 -24.15 11.07
CA ILE A 263 7.23 -25.10 9.98
C ILE A 263 8.62 -25.76 10.06
N PRO A 264 9.73 -25.03 10.32
CA PRO A 264 11.04 -25.67 10.48
C PRO A 264 11.10 -26.62 11.68
N PHE A 265 10.45 -26.25 12.79
CA PHE A 265 10.38 -27.08 13.99
C PHE A 265 9.61 -28.38 13.74
N THR A 266 8.44 -28.31 13.10
CA THR A 266 7.63 -29.51 12.79
C THR A 266 8.23 -30.36 11.68
N SER A 267 9.01 -29.78 10.76
CA SER A 267 9.72 -30.48 9.70
C SER A 267 10.99 -31.20 10.19
N GLY A 268 11.35 -31.12 11.47
CA GLY A 268 12.52 -31.81 12.04
C GLY A 268 13.88 -31.23 11.62
N LYS A 269 13.91 -30.03 11.03
CA LYS A 269 15.16 -29.32 10.73
C LYS A 269 15.69 -28.69 12.02
N SER A 270 16.56 -29.43 12.72
CA SER A 270 17.19 -28.97 13.96
C SER A 270 17.88 -27.61 13.79
N THR A 271 17.70 -26.75 14.79
CA THR A 271 18.20 -25.37 14.94
C THR A 271 19.71 -25.19 14.74
N THR A 272 20.46 -26.30 14.65
CA THR A 272 21.92 -26.36 14.48
C THR A 272 22.37 -26.07 13.04
N GLU A 273 21.58 -26.40 12.02
CA GLU A 273 21.97 -26.18 10.60
C GLU A 273 21.81 -24.70 10.16
N LEU A 274 20.88 -23.96 10.75
CA LEU A 274 20.68 -22.52 10.44
C LEU A 274 21.85 -21.64 10.91
N ASN A 275 22.45 -21.96 12.07
CA ASN A 275 23.61 -21.23 12.59
C ASN A 275 24.90 -21.57 11.82
N GLY A 276 25.02 -22.79 11.31
CA GLY A 276 26.16 -23.20 10.45
C GLY A 276 26.17 -22.48 9.10
N SER A 277 25.02 -22.37 8.44
CA SER A 277 24.90 -21.70 7.15
C SER A 277 25.10 -20.17 7.24
N ALA A 278 24.66 -19.54 8.34
CA ALA A 278 24.91 -18.13 8.61
C ALA A 278 26.40 -17.84 8.92
N ALA A 279 27.07 -18.72 9.68
CA ALA A 279 28.50 -18.57 9.99
C ALA A 279 29.42 -18.83 8.79
N GLN A 280 29.02 -19.70 7.85
CA GLN A 280 29.81 -20.02 6.66
C GLN A 280 29.69 -18.94 5.57
N LYS A 281 28.54 -18.26 5.45
CA LYS A 281 28.40 -17.07 4.59
C LYS A 281 29.18 -15.85 5.07
N GLN A 282 29.45 -15.74 6.38
CA GLN A 282 30.23 -14.64 6.95
C GLN A 282 31.75 -14.82 6.84
N LYS A 283 32.25 -16.03 6.55
CA LYS A 283 33.68 -16.33 6.38
C LYS A 283 34.15 -16.32 4.92
N THR A 284 33.25 -16.10 3.96
CA THR A 284 33.56 -16.14 2.52
C THR A 284 33.32 -14.79 1.83
N GLN A 285 33.35 -13.69 2.58
CA GLN A 285 33.45 -12.32 2.06
C GLN A 285 34.62 -11.60 2.73
#